data_AF-A0A2L2Z4I2-F1
#
_entry.id   AF-A0A2L2Z4I2-F1
#
_cell.length_a   1.000
_cell.length_b   1.000
_cell.length_c   1.000
_cell.angle_alpha   90.00
_cell.angle_beta   90.00
_cell.angle_gamma   90.00
#
_symmetry.space_group_name_H-M   'P 1'
#
loop_
_entity.id
_entity.type
_entity.pdbx_description
1 polymer ?
#
loop_
_entity_poly.entity_id
_entity_poly.type
_entity_poly.pdbx_seq_one_letter_code
_entity_poly.pdbx_strand_id
1 'polypeptide(L)'
;KGMAVRQNLRSLHFHKVCGGSIKLLEKDKVAHRTDSFNNVLTFTDRPVMVDEVVFLKIVETARNWSGAFRLGFTKNDPKSMKTIPLHSC
;
A
#
# COMPACT_ATOMS: atom_id res chain seq x y z
N LYS A 1 -8.28 -16.19 -24.84
CA LYS A 1 -8.98 -16.20 -23.53
C LYS A 1 -8.06 -16.88 -22.54
N GLY A 2 -7.20 -16.13 -21.85
CA GLY A 2 -6.24 -16.68 -20.89
C GLY A 2 -6.96 -17.01 -19.59
N MET A 3 -6.92 -18.27 -19.17
CA MET A 3 -7.42 -18.69 -17.87
C MET A 3 -6.61 -17.96 -16.80
N ALA A 4 -7.27 -17.14 -15.97
CA ALA A 4 -6.70 -16.67 -14.73
C ALA A 4 -6.39 -17.90 -13.88
N VAL A 5 -5.11 -18.26 -13.80
CA VAL A 5 -4.66 -19.25 -12.82
C VAL A 5 -5.01 -18.64 -11.47
N ARG A 6 -6.02 -19.19 -10.79
CA ARG A 6 -6.28 -18.87 -9.39
C ARG A 6 -5.10 -19.38 -8.59
N GLN A 7 -4.04 -18.59 -8.53
CA GLN A 7 -2.96 -18.80 -7.60
C GLN A 7 -3.61 -18.75 -6.21
N ASN A 8 -3.40 -19.78 -5.39
CA ASN A 8 -3.90 -19.85 -4.02
C ASN A 8 -3.06 -18.92 -3.13
N LEU A 9 -3.07 -17.63 -3.47
CA LEU A 9 -2.26 -16.60 -2.85
C LEU A 9 -2.89 -16.23 -1.51
N ARG A 10 -2.06 -16.08 -0.48
CA ARG A 10 -2.53 -15.52 0.79
C ARG A 10 -3.11 -14.14 0.56
N SER A 11 -4.12 -13.76 1.34
CA SER A 11 -4.66 -12.40 1.36
C SER A 11 -3.53 -11.37 1.45
N LEU A 12 -3.61 -10.35 0.60
CA LEU A 12 -2.66 -9.24 0.58
C LEU A 12 -3.02 -8.26 1.72
N HIS A 13 -2.02 -7.81 2.47
CA HIS A 13 -2.16 -6.80 3.52
C HIS A 13 -1.15 -5.66 3.29
N PHE A 14 -1.25 -4.61 4.08
CA PHE A 14 -0.23 -3.57 4.14
C PHE A 14 0.97 -4.04 4.97
N HIS A 15 2.18 -3.79 4.48
CA HIS A 15 3.41 -4.07 5.20
C HIS A 15 3.58 -3.11 6.39
N LYS A 16 4.11 -3.63 7.50
CA LYS A 16 4.35 -2.84 8.72
C LYS A 16 5.34 -1.69 8.55
N VAL A 17 6.30 -1.88 7.65
CA VAL A 17 7.19 -0.80 7.19
C VAL A 17 6.38 0.13 6.30
N CYS A 18 6.00 1.27 6.86
CA CYS A 18 5.22 2.32 6.22
C CYS A 18 5.66 3.68 6.72
N GLY A 19 5.20 4.74 6.07
CA GLY A 19 5.49 6.10 6.49
C GLY A 19 4.87 6.44 7.86
N GLY A 20 5.53 7.33 8.59
CA GLY A 20 5.16 7.69 9.98
C GLY A 20 3.80 8.37 10.14
N SER A 21 3.17 8.81 9.05
CA SER A 21 1.81 9.38 9.06
C SER A 21 0.74 8.35 8.65
N ILE A 22 1.10 7.07 8.62
CA ILE A 22 0.18 5.94 8.39
C ILE A 22 -0.05 5.18 9.69
N LYS A 23 -1.32 4.88 9.95
CA LYS A 23 -1.75 3.93 10.97
C LYS A 23 -2.38 2.72 10.27
N LEU A 24 -1.87 1.52 10.59
CA LEU A 24 -2.46 0.27 10.12
C LEU A 24 -3.59 -0.18 11.05
N LEU A 25 -4.72 -0.52 10.46
CA LEU A 25 -5.96 -0.93 11.14
C LEU A 25 -6.44 -2.28 10.57
N GLU A 26 -7.40 -2.89 11.25
CA GLU A 26 -8.07 -4.12 10.79
C GLU A 26 -7.12 -5.27 10.41
N LYS A 27 -6.13 -5.54 11.28
CA LYS A 27 -5.08 -6.54 11.01
C LYS A 27 -4.32 -6.24 9.70
N ASP A 28 -3.88 -5.00 9.58
CA ASP A 28 -3.10 -4.48 8.47
C ASP A 28 -3.84 -4.49 7.11
N LYS A 29 -5.19 -4.55 7.12
CA LYS A 29 -6.02 -4.45 5.90
C LYS A 29 -6.37 -3.03 5.50
N VAL A 30 -6.24 -2.08 6.42
CA VAL A 30 -6.58 -0.68 6.22
C VAL A 30 -5.39 0.19 6.59
N ALA A 31 -4.90 0.97 5.64
CA ALA A 31 -3.93 2.03 5.89
C ALA A 31 -4.67 3.36 6.02
N HIS A 32 -4.64 3.95 7.20
CA HIS A 32 -5.29 5.23 7.49
C HIS A 32 -4.23 6.31 7.66
N ARG A 33 -4.35 7.39 6.88
CA ARG A 33 -3.51 8.59 7.03
C ARG A 33 -4.01 9.38 8.23
N THR A 34 -3.11 9.77 9.14
CA THR A 34 -3.43 10.62 10.28
C THR A 34 -3.53 12.09 9.86
N ASP A 35 -2.58 12.95 10.23
CA ASP A 35 -2.75 14.41 10.12
C ASP A 35 -1.83 15.08 9.09
N SER A 36 -0.87 14.36 8.49
CA SER A 36 0.08 14.93 7.53
C SER A 36 -0.18 14.47 6.09
N PHE A 37 0.17 15.32 5.12
CA PHE A 37 0.20 14.95 3.69
C PHE A 37 1.45 14.18 3.27
N ASN A 38 2.48 14.22 4.09
CA ASN A 38 3.78 13.63 3.80
C ASN A 38 3.97 12.34 4.62
N ASN A 39 4.98 11.54 4.26
CA ASN A 39 5.30 10.31 5.00
C ASN A 39 4.10 9.32 5.06
N VAL A 40 3.38 9.20 3.94
CA VAL A 40 2.16 8.40 3.78
C VAL A 40 2.35 7.15 2.92
N LEU A 41 3.60 6.77 2.64
CA LEU A 41 3.89 5.65 1.75
C LEU A 41 3.65 4.31 2.45
N THR A 42 3.00 3.38 1.74
CA THR A 42 2.74 2.02 2.20
C THR A 42 3.13 1.00 1.15
N PHE A 43 3.43 -0.22 1.58
CA PHE A 43 3.78 -1.33 0.70
C PHE A 43 2.88 -2.53 0.99
N THR A 44 2.90 -3.53 0.10
CA THR A 44 2.23 -4.80 0.34
C THR A 44 3.08 -5.70 1.25
N ASP A 45 2.43 -6.49 2.09
CA ASP A 45 3.08 -7.39 3.06
C ASP A 45 3.84 -8.56 2.41
N ARG A 46 3.53 -8.84 1.14
CA ARG A 46 4.21 -9.79 0.26
C ARG A 46 4.31 -9.23 -1.17
N PRO A 47 5.18 -9.81 -2.01
CA PRO A 47 5.18 -9.52 -3.45
C PRO A 47 3.81 -9.80 -4.09
N VAL A 48 3.40 -8.90 -4.98
CA VAL A 48 2.27 -9.11 -5.89
C VAL A 48 2.80 -9.85 -7.11
N MET A 49 2.16 -10.96 -7.47
CA MET A 49 2.61 -11.80 -8.59
C MET A 49 2.18 -11.19 -9.92
N VAL A 50 2.91 -11.52 -10.99
CA VAL A 50 2.45 -11.21 -12.35
C VAL A 50 1.08 -11.85 -12.56
N ASP A 51 0.18 -11.10 -13.19
CA ASP A 51 -1.23 -11.46 -13.41
C ASP A 51 -2.09 -11.60 -12.13
N GLU A 52 -1.57 -11.24 -10.95
CA GLU A 52 -2.38 -11.13 -9.74
C GLU A 52 -3.29 -9.88 -9.80
N VAL A 53 -4.59 -10.07 -9.62
CA VAL A 53 -5.55 -8.97 -9.54
C VAL A 53 -5.65 -8.47 -8.11
N VAL A 54 -5.29 -7.20 -7.90
CA VAL A 54 -5.36 -6.54 -6.59
C VAL A 54 -6.51 -5.53 -6.59
N PHE A 55 -7.36 -5.61 -5.57
CA PHE A 55 -8.42 -4.64 -5.34
C PHE A 55 -8.04 -3.71 -4.19
N LEU A 56 -8.09 -2.40 -4.45
CA LEU A 56 -7.94 -1.38 -3.43
C LEU A 56 -9.25 -0.60 -3.31
N LYS A 57 -9.75 -0.48 -2.08
CA LYS A 57 -10.96 0.28 -1.77
C LYS A 57 -10.57 1.55 -1.01
N ILE A 58 -11.01 2.71 -1.51
CA ILE A 58 -10.95 3.96 -0.75
C ILE A 58 -12.08 3.92 0.28
N VAL A 59 -11.71 3.83 1.56
CA VAL A 59 -12.68 3.72 2.67
C VAL A 59 -13.09 5.10 3.19
N GLU A 60 -12.16 6.07 3.16
CA GLU A 60 -12.37 7.43 3.66
C GLU A 60 -11.62 8.45 2.78
N THR A 61 -12.16 9.66 2.69
CA THR A 61 -11.52 10.80 2.03
C THR A 61 -11.61 12.05 2.90
N ALA A 62 -10.58 12.89 2.88
CA ALA A 62 -10.53 14.12 3.66
C ALA A 62 -10.66 15.33 2.74
N ARG A 63 -11.67 16.18 2.98
CA ARG A 63 -12.05 17.30 2.09
C ARG A 63 -11.06 18.46 2.07
N ASN A 64 -10.21 18.56 3.09
CA ASN A 64 -9.22 19.63 3.26
C ASN A 64 -7.89 19.35 2.55
N TRP A 65 -7.79 18.28 1.77
CA TRP A 65 -6.57 17.93 1.04
C TRP A 65 -6.84 17.88 -0.46
N SER A 66 -6.03 18.61 -1.22
CA SER A 66 -5.95 18.49 -2.68
C SER A 66 -4.81 17.56 -3.07
N GLY A 67 -5.04 16.67 -4.03
CA GLY A 67 -4.01 15.80 -4.57
C GLY A 67 -4.58 14.52 -5.17
N ALA A 68 -3.70 13.67 -5.66
CA ALA A 68 -4.05 12.37 -6.21
C ALA A 68 -3.37 11.25 -5.41
N PHE A 69 -4.10 10.17 -5.23
CA PHE A 69 -3.53 8.92 -4.75
C PHE A 69 -2.62 8.33 -5.83
N ARG A 70 -1.44 7.83 -5.43
CA ARG A 70 -0.44 7.25 -6.35
C ARG A 70 -0.27 5.78 -6.04
N LEU A 71 -0.16 4.98 -7.10
CA LEU A 71 0.11 3.55 -7.06
C LEU A 71 1.25 3.21 -8.01
N GLY A 72 1.98 2.17 -7.68
CA GLY A 72 3.05 1.65 -8.51
C GLY A 72 3.63 0.38 -7.92
N PHE A 73 4.69 -0.10 -8.55
CA PHE A 73 5.44 -1.26 -8.11
C PHE A 73 6.87 -0.87 -7.77
N THR A 74 7.47 -1.61 -6.85
CA THR A 74 8.89 -1.49 -6.51
C THR A 74 9.50 -2.89 -6.44
N LYS A 75 10.77 -3.00 -6.82
CA LYS A 75 11.56 -4.22 -6.63
C LYS A 75 12.30 -4.25 -5.28
N ASN A 76 12.27 -3.15 -4.53
CA ASN A 76 12.96 -3.02 -3.26
C ASN A 76 12.10 -3.63 -2.14
N ASP A 77 12.68 -4.52 -1.33
CA ASP A 77 11.99 -5.12 -0.19
C ASP A 77 11.73 -4.05 0.90
N PRO A 78 10.48 -3.81 1.32
CA PRO A 78 10.15 -2.92 2.43
C PRO A 78 10.96 -3.14 3.69
N LYS A 79 11.31 -4.38 4.04
CA LYS A 79 12.14 -4.69 5.22
C LYS A 79 13.56 -4.15 5.10
N SER A 80 14.06 -3.98 3.87
CA SER A 80 15.40 -3.46 3.60
C SER A 80 15.46 -1.93 3.55
N MET A 81 14.30 -1.25 3.51
CA MET A 81 14.24 0.21 3.48
C MET A 81 14.51 0.79 4.86
N LYS A 82 15.71 1.34 5.04
CA LYS A 82 16.12 2.06 6.27
C LYS A 82 15.36 3.37 6.47
N THR A 83 14.89 3.97 5.38
CA THR A 83 14.16 5.24 5.40
C THR A 83 13.08 5.19 4.34
N ILE A 84 11.86 5.51 4.73
CA ILE A 84 10.74 5.64 3.79
C ILE A 84 10.84 7.03 3.13
N PRO A 85 10.85 7.11 1.79
CA PRO A 85 10.80 8.39 1.10
C PRO A 85 9.58 9.21 1.56
N LEU A 86 9.78 10.51 1.74
CA LEU A 86 8.74 11.42 2.20
C LEU A 86 7.56 11.51 1.20
N HIS A 87 7.88 11.35 -0.09
CA HIS A 87 6.97 11.32 -1.22
C HIS A 87 7.35 10.16 -2.15
N SER A 88 6.42 9.71 -2.99
CA SER A 88 6.63 8.60 -3.93
C SER A 88 7.34 8.99 -5.23
N CYS A 89 7.74 10.26 -5.39
CA CYS A 89 8.43 10.82 -6.54
C CYS A 89 9.56 11.74 -6.09
#